data_AF-A0A941FP25-F1
#
_entry.id   AF-A0A941FP25-F1
#
_cell.length_a   1.000
_cell.length_b   1.000
_cell.length_c   1.000
_cell.angle_alpha   90.00
_cell.angle_beta   90.00
_cell.angle_gamma   90.00
#
_symmetry.space_group_name_H-M   'P 1'
#
loop_
_entity.id
_entity.type
_entity.pdbx_description
1 polymer ?
#
loop_
_entity_poly.entity_id
_entity_poly.type
_entity_poly.pdbx_seq_one_letter_code
_entity_poly.pdbx_strand_id
1 'polypeptide(L)'
;MDAPRGNEPLPELTPEERTAHWGHLDEVAHRSPEDFDQLQRDPDKNGGISEPSKDEARVGLDLREQGRLPDDIQRPSVADRGEFYSPSTGRYYDIKGVHSDWPPFNNVRDKSQPFRGAYDPANNTRWVSKLSEQIVGKNRTVILDVRNANQAAIDDIKSIVEKNGWEDNVIWYP
;
A
#
# COMPACT_ATOMS: atom_id res chain seq x y z
N MET A 1 3.83 27.83 11.41
CA MET A 1 2.90 26.69 11.45
C MET A 1 3.15 25.96 10.15
N ASP A 2 3.95 24.91 10.19
CA ASP A 2 4.19 24.11 8.98
C ASP A 2 2.88 23.41 8.62
N ALA A 3 2.48 23.53 7.36
CA ALA A 3 1.34 22.80 6.84
C ALA A 3 1.55 21.30 7.12
N PRO A 4 0.50 20.53 7.47
CA PRO A 4 0.63 19.07 7.52
C PRO A 4 1.21 18.64 6.17
N ARG A 5 2.31 17.88 6.19
CA ARG A 5 2.98 17.43 4.96
C ARG A 5 1.90 16.91 4.01
N GLY A 6 1.75 17.58 2.87
CA GLY A 6 0.86 17.17 1.81
C GLY A 6 1.14 15.72 1.46
N ASN A 7 0.15 15.04 0.91
CA ASN A 7 0.22 13.65 0.49
C ASN A 7 1.30 13.43 -0.58
N GLU A 8 2.56 13.42 -0.15
CA GLU A 8 3.76 13.29 -0.96
C GLU A 8 4.51 12.01 -0.58
N PRO A 9 5.24 11.39 -1.53
CA PRO A 9 6.06 10.24 -1.22
C PRO A 9 7.15 10.59 -0.22
N LEU A 10 7.41 9.67 0.70
CA LEU A 10 8.61 9.70 1.51
C LEU A 10 9.80 9.21 0.66
N PRO A 11 11.03 9.66 0.97
CA PRO A 11 12.23 9.15 0.31
C PRO A 11 12.38 7.64 0.57
N GLU A 12 13.21 6.98 -0.23
CA GLU A 12 13.60 5.59 -0.01
C GLU A 12 14.06 5.36 1.43
N LEU A 13 13.50 4.33 2.08
CA LEU A 13 13.91 3.93 3.42
C LEU A 13 15.30 3.29 3.41
N THR A 14 16.15 3.74 4.34
CA THR A 14 17.41 3.03 4.62
C THR A 14 17.12 1.62 5.17
N PRO A 15 18.08 0.69 5.15
CA PRO A 15 17.90 -0.64 5.75
C PRO A 15 17.49 -0.60 7.23
N GLU A 16 18.01 0.35 7.99
CA GLU A 16 17.68 0.54 9.41
C GLU A 16 16.25 1.06 9.59
N GLU A 17 15.85 2.08 8.83
CA GLU A 17 14.49 2.63 8.86
C GLU A 17 13.47 1.55 8.47
N ARG A 18 13.78 0.79 7.42
CA ARG A 18 12.94 -0.32 6.98
C ARG A 18 12.78 -1.39 8.06
N THR A 19 13.87 -1.74 8.73
CA THR A 19 13.85 -2.73 9.83
C THR A 19 13.02 -2.22 11.01
N ALA A 20 13.21 -0.95 11.39
CA ALA A 20 12.41 -0.32 12.45
C ALA A 20 10.93 -0.28 12.07
N HIS A 21 10.61 0.03 10.82
CA HIS A 21 9.25 0.07 10.31
C HIS A 21 8.56 -1.30 10.35
N TRP A 22 9.27 -2.38 10.01
CA TRP A 22 8.74 -3.73 10.19
C TRP A 22 8.41 -4.05 11.64
N GLY A 23 9.28 -3.66 12.58
CA GLY A 23 9.02 -3.81 14.01
C GLY A 23 7.79 -3.01 14.48
N HIS A 24 7.67 -1.76 14.03
CA HIS A 24 6.50 -0.91 14.32
C HIS A 24 5.20 -1.55 13.82
N LEU A 25 5.19 -2.14 12.62
CA LEU A 25 3.98 -2.77 12.09
C LEU A 25 3.54 -4.00 12.88
N ASP A 26 4.48 -4.75 13.44
CA ASP A 26 4.14 -5.82 14.37
C ASP A 26 3.53 -5.22 15.65
N GLU A 27 4.07 -4.13 16.20
CA GLU A 27 3.48 -3.46 17.37
C GLU A 27 2.06 -2.94 17.11
N VAL A 28 1.80 -2.36 15.93
CA VAL A 28 0.46 -1.89 15.50
C VAL A 28 -0.56 -3.03 15.59
N ALA A 29 -0.24 -4.20 15.04
CA ALA A 29 -1.14 -5.36 15.12
C ALA A 29 -1.38 -5.82 16.57
N HIS A 30 -0.36 -5.76 17.42
CA HIS A 30 -0.48 -6.13 18.84
C HIS A 30 -1.31 -5.13 19.66
N ARG A 31 -1.32 -3.83 19.30
CA ARG A 31 -2.13 -2.79 19.95
C ARG A 31 -3.62 -2.93 19.65
N SER A 32 -3.96 -3.43 18.45
CA SER A 32 -5.35 -3.52 17.96
C SER A 32 -5.72 -4.95 17.51
N PRO A 33 -5.70 -5.96 18.40
CA PRO A 33 -5.81 -7.36 18.02
C PRO A 33 -7.16 -7.73 17.38
N GLU A 34 -8.27 -7.13 17.83
CA GLU A 34 -9.60 -7.40 17.27
C GLU A 34 -9.74 -6.83 15.85
N ASP A 35 -9.31 -5.59 15.64
CA ASP A 35 -9.33 -4.97 14.32
C ASP A 35 -8.36 -5.68 13.37
N PHE A 36 -7.19 -6.08 13.86
CA PHE A 36 -6.25 -6.88 13.08
C PHE A 36 -6.88 -8.21 12.65
N ASP A 37 -7.59 -8.93 13.53
CA ASP A 37 -8.24 -10.19 13.17
C ASP A 37 -9.32 -10.02 12.10
N GLN A 38 -10.07 -8.92 12.14
CA GLN A 38 -11.07 -8.61 11.14
C GLN A 38 -10.42 -8.22 9.80
N LEU A 39 -9.43 -7.33 9.84
CA LEU A 39 -8.79 -6.78 8.65
C LEU A 39 -7.86 -7.77 7.95
N GLN A 40 -7.37 -8.83 8.60
CA GLN A 40 -6.51 -9.82 7.92
C GLN A 40 -7.28 -10.84 7.05
N ARG A 41 -8.61 -10.83 7.09
CA ARG A 41 -9.48 -11.76 6.34
C ARG A 41 -9.76 -11.25 4.94
N ASP A 42 -9.29 -11.99 3.95
CA ASP A 42 -9.33 -11.59 2.54
C ASP A 42 -10.59 -12.13 1.85
N PRO A 43 -11.54 -11.27 1.42
CA PRO A 43 -12.75 -11.70 0.72
C PRO A 43 -12.46 -12.36 -0.63
N ASP A 44 -11.36 -12.01 -1.32
CA ASP A 44 -10.94 -12.65 -2.58
C ASP A 44 -10.47 -14.09 -2.36
N LYS A 45 -10.24 -14.47 -1.09
CA LYS A 45 -9.89 -15.82 -0.65
C LYS A 45 -10.97 -16.45 0.22
N ASN A 46 -12.24 -16.06 0.05
CA ASN A 46 -13.38 -16.53 0.84
C ASN A 46 -13.20 -16.32 2.37
N GLY A 47 -12.61 -15.19 2.77
CA GLY A 47 -12.30 -14.87 4.17
C GLY A 47 -11.04 -15.57 4.70
N GLY A 48 -10.24 -16.16 3.82
CA GLY A 48 -8.95 -16.77 4.16
C GLY A 48 -7.94 -15.74 4.67
N ILE A 49 -6.99 -16.23 5.48
CA ILE A 49 -5.90 -15.43 6.04
C ILE A 49 -4.58 -15.87 5.40
N SER A 50 -3.75 -14.92 5.01
CA SER A 50 -2.46 -15.14 4.37
C SER A 50 -1.44 -14.09 4.83
N GLU A 51 -0.14 -14.35 4.68
CA GLU A 51 0.88 -13.35 5.02
C GLU A 51 0.70 -12.00 4.27
N PRO A 52 0.34 -11.97 2.97
CA PRO A 52 -0.05 -10.72 2.30
C PRO A 52 -1.22 -9.99 3.00
N SER A 53 -2.30 -10.72 3.31
CA SER A 53 -3.49 -10.08 3.90
C SER A 53 -3.27 -9.60 5.33
N LYS A 54 -2.35 -10.23 6.07
CA LYS A 54 -1.84 -9.74 7.36
C LYS A 54 -1.02 -8.46 7.21
N ASP A 55 -0.11 -8.42 6.23
CA ASP A 55 0.69 -7.22 5.97
C ASP A 55 -0.21 -6.04 5.57
N GLU A 56 -1.15 -6.25 4.66
CA GLU A 56 -2.18 -5.25 4.32
C GLU A 56 -2.93 -4.76 5.56
N ALA A 57 -3.39 -5.67 6.44
CA ALA A 57 -4.07 -5.29 7.67
C ALA A 57 -3.21 -4.39 8.57
N ARG A 58 -1.91 -4.67 8.71
CA ARG A 58 -0.98 -3.81 9.45
C ARG A 58 -0.87 -2.42 8.83
N VAL A 59 -0.74 -2.33 7.51
CA VAL A 59 -0.69 -1.06 6.77
C VAL A 59 -1.96 -0.24 6.98
N GLY A 60 -3.14 -0.88 6.89
CA GLY A 60 -4.42 -0.22 7.12
C GLY A 60 -4.55 0.35 8.53
N LEU A 61 -4.16 -0.44 9.54
CA LEU A 61 -4.17 0.00 10.94
C LEU A 61 -3.20 1.15 11.20
N ASP A 62 -1.98 1.08 10.67
CA ASP A 62 -0.98 2.13 10.84
C ASP A 62 -1.42 3.45 10.20
N LEU A 63 -1.93 3.41 8.96
CA LEU A 63 -2.49 4.59 8.31
C LEU A 63 -3.69 5.18 9.06
N ARG A 64 -4.51 4.33 9.70
CA ARG A 64 -5.60 4.78 10.57
C ARG A 64 -5.07 5.47 11.82
N GLU A 65 -4.07 4.89 12.51
CA GLU A 65 -3.43 5.52 13.68
C GLU A 65 -2.79 6.88 13.33
N GLN A 66 -2.33 7.05 12.09
CA GLN A 66 -1.80 8.32 11.55
C GLN A 66 -2.90 9.33 11.13
N GLY A 67 -4.17 8.95 11.17
CA GLY A 67 -5.30 9.77 10.67
C GLY A 67 -5.33 9.94 9.15
N ARG A 68 -4.66 9.04 8.41
CA ARG A 68 -4.55 9.05 6.94
C ARG A 68 -5.55 8.12 6.27
N LEU A 69 -6.10 7.16 7.02
CA LEU A 69 -7.33 6.44 6.69
C LEU A 69 -8.41 6.76 7.73
N PRO A 70 -9.70 6.68 7.36
CA PRO A 70 -10.80 6.85 8.31
C PRO A 70 -10.76 5.82 9.46
N ASP A 71 -11.27 6.20 10.63
CA ASP A 71 -11.31 5.32 11.81
C ASP A 71 -12.20 4.07 11.61
N ASP A 72 -13.16 4.15 10.67
CA ASP A 72 -14.16 3.12 10.39
C ASP A 72 -13.83 2.24 9.18
N ILE A 73 -12.55 2.15 8.77
CA ILE A 73 -12.14 1.20 7.74
C ILE A 73 -12.50 -0.24 8.15
N GLN A 74 -12.99 -1.00 7.18
CA GLN A 74 -13.30 -2.42 7.30
C GLN A 74 -12.89 -3.15 6.02
N ARG A 75 -12.73 -4.48 6.12
CA ARG A 75 -12.61 -5.32 4.92
C ARG A 75 -13.91 -5.28 4.13
N PRO A 76 -13.87 -5.14 2.79
CA PRO A 76 -15.07 -5.25 1.99
C PRO A 76 -15.76 -6.59 2.17
N SER A 77 -17.10 -6.59 2.14
CA SER A 77 -17.91 -7.81 2.32
C SER A 77 -17.93 -8.73 1.10
N VAL A 78 -17.42 -8.27 -0.05
CA VAL A 78 -17.38 -9.01 -1.31
C VAL A 78 -16.03 -8.85 -1.99
N ALA A 79 -15.67 -9.85 -2.80
CA ALA A 79 -14.49 -9.88 -3.65
C ALA A 79 -14.43 -8.71 -4.64
N ASP A 80 -13.22 -8.41 -5.10
CA ASP A 80 -12.88 -7.32 -6.03
C ASP A 80 -13.44 -5.96 -5.59
N ARG A 81 -13.20 -5.60 -4.33
CA ARG A 81 -13.53 -4.27 -3.79
C ARG A 81 -12.33 -3.55 -3.17
N GLY A 82 -11.12 -4.06 -3.40
CA GLY A 82 -9.89 -3.54 -2.80
C GLY A 82 -9.72 -4.07 -1.39
N GLU A 83 -8.71 -3.57 -0.69
CA GLU A 83 -8.35 -4.04 0.63
C GLU A 83 -9.25 -3.45 1.72
N PHE A 84 -9.73 -2.21 1.58
CA PHE A 84 -10.56 -1.56 2.61
C PHE A 84 -11.76 -0.81 2.04
N TYR A 85 -12.74 -0.59 2.91
CA TYR A 85 -13.89 0.27 2.69
C TYR A 85 -14.18 1.08 3.95
N SER A 86 -14.53 2.36 3.80
CA SER A 86 -15.03 3.21 4.89
C SER A 86 -16.48 3.58 4.63
N PRO A 87 -17.44 3.18 5.50
CA PRO A 87 -18.84 3.60 5.43
C PRO A 87 -19.03 5.11 5.51
N SER A 88 -18.29 5.80 6.38
CA SER A 88 -18.42 7.24 6.61
C SER A 88 -18.05 8.07 5.39
N THR A 89 -17.07 7.63 4.60
CA THR A 89 -16.65 8.32 3.38
C THR A 89 -17.23 7.69 2.11
N GLY A 90 -17.76 6.47 2.19
CA GLY A 90 -18.17 5.68 1.03
C GLY A 90 -17.03 5.32 0.08
N ARG A 91 -15.77 5.36 0.54
CA ARG A 91 -14.57 5.16 -0.30
C ARG A 91 -14.02 3.75 -0.12
N TYR A 92 -13.59 3.17 -1.23
CA TYR A 92 -12.80 1.95 -1.27
C TYR A 92 -11.32 2.29 -1.42
N TYR A 93 -10.47 1.50 -0.76
CA TYR A 93 -9.03 1.66 -0.77
C TYR A 93 -8.39 0.39 -1.28
N ASP A 94 -7.36 0.53 -2.11
CA ASP A 94 -6.62 -0.60 -2.64
C ASP A 94 -5.10 -0.41 -2.41
N ILE A 95 -4.38 -1.44 -1.97
CA ILE A 95 -2.93 -1.40 -1.74
C ILE A 95 -2.19 -1.90 -2.99
N LYS A 96 -1.13 -1.17 -3.38
CA LYS A 96 -0.20 -1.58 -4.42
C LYS A 96 1.23 -1.46 -3.90
N GLY A 97 1.86 -2.61 -3.69
CA GLY A 97 3.29 -2.71 -3.37
C GLY A 97 4.17 -2.35 -4.56
N VAL A 98 5.10 -1.43 -4.35
CA VAL A 98 6.14 -1.05 -5.29
C VAL A 98 7.45 -1.69 -4.82
N HIS A 99 7.98 -2.57 -5.66
CA HIS A 99 9.16 -3.37 -5.34
C HIS A 99 10.17 -3.16 -6.47
N SER A 100 11.24 -2.38 -6.28
CA SER A 100 12.35 -2.30 -7.26
C SER A 100 13.62 -2.95 -6.72
N ASP A 101 13.85 -2.80 -5.41
CA ASP A 101 15.12 -3.16 -4.78
C ASP A 101 15.01 -4.41 -3.92
N TRP A 102 13.77 -4.75 -3.55
CA TRP A 102 13.49 -5.86 -2.67
C TRP A 102 12.30 -6.69 -3.18
N PRO A 103 12.45 -8.01 -3.36
CA PRO A 103 11.36 -8.84 -3.86
C PRO A 103 10.16 -8.85 -2.91
N PRO A 104 8.92 -8.91 -3.43
CA PRO A 104 7.72 -9.01 -2.61
C PRO A 104 7.78 -10.29 -1.80
N PHE A 105 7.63 -10.17 -0.48
CA PHE A 105 7.84 -11.25 0.49
C PHE A 105 9.29 -11.78 0.41
N ASN A 106 10.09 -11.59 1.46
CA ASN A 106 11.51 -12.01 1.56
C ASN A 106 11.74 -13.55 1.40
N ASN A 107 10.71 -14.28 0.98
CA ASN A 107 10.70 -15.70 0.64
C ASN A 107 10.92 -15.98 -0.85
N VAL A 108 11.04 -14.98 -1.73
CA VAL A 108 11.51 -15.22 -3.11
C VAL A 108 12.96 -15.72 -3.05
N ARG A 109 13.15 -16.96 -3.49
CA ARG A 109 14.43 -17.69 -3.46
C ARG A 109 15.49 -17.09 -4.39
N ASP A 110 15.06 -16.31 -5.37
CA ASP A 110 15.90 -15.57 -6.31
C ASP A 110 15.95 -14.09 -5.92
N LYS A 111 17.12 -13.66 -5.47
CA LYS A 111 17.43 -12.28 -5.08
C LYS A 111 18.25 -11.56 -6.16
N SER A 112 18.40 -12.14 -7.35
CA SER A 112 19.09 -11.48 -8.46
C SER A 112 18.28 -10.28 -8.94
N GLN A 113 18.99 -9.18 -9.22
CA GLN A 113 18.42 -7.93 -9.67
C GLN A 113 18.55 -7.81 -11.20
N PRO A 114 17.49 -7.42 -11.93
CA PRO A 114 16.11 -7.23 -11.45
C PRO A 114 15.40 -8.56 -11.18
N PHE A 115 14.65 -8.67 -10.08
CA PHE A 115 13.85 -9.86 -9.78
C PHE A 115 12.54 -9.87 -10.57
N ARG A 116 11.95 -11.05 -10.75
CA ARG A 116 10.67 -11.19 -11.46
C ARG A 116 9.57 -10.38 -10.75
N GLY A 117 8.97 -9.43 -11.48
CA GLY A 117 7.91 -8.58 -10.96
C GLY A 117 8.40 -7.31 -10.29
N ALA A 118 9.71 -7.03 -10.34
CA ALA A 118 10.23 -5.73 -9.96
C ALA A 118 9.61 -4.61 -10.80
N TYR A 119 9.42 -3.45 -10.18
CA TYR A 119 9.07 -2.22 -10.85
C TYR A 119 10.26 -1.76 -11.69
N ASP A 120 9.99 -1.48 -12.96
CA ASP A 120 10.96 -1.00 -13.93
C ASP A 120 10.40 0.28 -14.57
N PRO A 121 10.99 1.46 -14.29
CA PRO A 121 10.59 2.71 -14.93
C PRO A 121 10.59 2.64 -16.46
N ALA A 122 11.50 1.86 -17.06
CA ALA A 122 11.57 1.70 -18.51
C ALA A 122 10.44 0.81 -19.07
N ASN A 123 9.74 0.07 -18.22
CA ASN A 123 8.68 -0.87 -18.61
C ASN A 123 7.48 -0.85 -17.64
N ASN A 124 7.03 0.35 -17.29
CA ASN A 124 5.98 0.56 -16.28
C ASN A 124 4.54 0.53 -16.86
N THR A 125 4.33 0.32 -18.16
CA THR A 125 3.01 0.42 -18.82
C THR A 125 1.92 -0.43 -18.15
N ARG A 126 2.23 -1.67 -17.76
CA ARG A 126 1.27 -2.54 -17.05
C ARG A 126 0.93 -2.01 -15.66
N TRP A 127 1.90 -1.40 -14.99
CA TRP A 127 1.71 -0.80 -13.69
C TRP A 127 0.78 0.42 -13.80
N VAL A 128 1.04 1.32 -14.74
CA VAL A 128 0.20 2.50 -15.01
C VAL A 128 -1.23 2.10 -15.36
N SER A 129 -1.40 1.07 -16.21
CA SER A 129 -2.73 0.56 -16.57
C SER A 129 -3.49 0.02 -15.35
N LYS A 130 -2.81 -0.67 -14.43
CA LYS A 130 -3.42 -1.15 -13.19
C LYS A 130 -3.80 0.00 -12.28
N LEU A 131 -2.93 0.99 -12.11
CA LEU A 131 -3.25 2.14 -11.27
C LEU A 131 -4.46 2.92 -11.83
N SER A 132 -4.49 3.14 -13.15
CA SER A 132 -5.63 3.74 -13.83
C SER A 132 -6.92 2.93 -13.65
N GLU A 133 -6.85 1.60 -13.69
CA GLU A 133 -8.02 0.75 -13.45
C GLU A 133 -8.57 0.96 -12.03
N GLN A 134 -7.71 0.98 -11.01
CA GLN A 134 -8.13 1.18 -9.62
C GLN A 134 -8.73 2.57 -9.38
N ILE A 135 -8.03 3.61 -9.84
CA ILE A 135 -8.42 5.00 -9.59
C ILE A 135 -9.59 5.41 -10.47
N VAL A 136 -9.46 5.27 -11.79
CA VAL A 136 -10.46 5.76 -12.75
C VAL A 136 -11.57 4.74 -12.96
N GLY A 137 -11.19 3.47 -13.18
CA GLY A 137 -12.16 2.41 -13.49
C GLY A 137 -13.01 1.99 -12.30
N LYS A 138 -12.41 1.95 -11.09
CA LYS A 138 -13.06 1.47 -9.87
C LYS A 138 -13.32 2.56 -8.83
N ASN A 139 -12.95 3.82 -9.10
CA ASN A 139 -13.13 4.96 -8.20
C ASN A 139 -12.57 4.70 -6.79
N ARG A 140 -11.39 4.08 -6.70
CA ARG A 140 -10.71 3.77 -5.43
C ARG A 140 -9.63 4.81 -5.12
N THR A 141 -9.33 4.95 -3.84
CA THR A 141 -8.07 5.55 -3.40
C THR A 141 -7.01 4.46 -3.33
N VAL A 142 -5.82 4.67 -3.89
CA VAL A 142 -4.76 3.68 -3.92
C VAL A 142 -3.66 4.02 -2.93
N ILE A 143 -3.38 3.09 -2.02
CA ILE A 143 -2.25 3.16 -1.10
C ILE A 143 -1.02 2.62 -1.85
N LEU A 144 -0.08 3.49 -2.15
CA LEU A 144 1.19 3.15 -2.79
C LEU A 144 2.20 2.82 -1.70
N ASP A 145 2.41 1.52 -1.50
CA ASP A 145 3.38 1.00 -0.54
C ASP A 145 4.77 0.97 -1.18
N VAL A 146 5.64 1.90 -0.73
CA VAL A 146 6.98 2.12 -1.28
C VAL A 146 8.10 1.62 -0.37
N ARG A 147 7.80 0.84 0.68
CA ARG A 147 8.78 0.22 1.62
C ARG A 147 9.95 -0.48 0.94
N ASN A 148 9.73 -0.94 -0.28
CA ASN A 148 10.62 -1.80 -1.04
C ASN A 148 11.02 -1.20 -2.40
N ALA A 149 10.77 0.10 -2.58
CA ALA A 149 11.14 0.86 -3.76
C ALA A 149 12.41 1.68 -3.49
N ASN A 150 13.25 1.82 -4.51
CA ASN A 150 14.32 2.81 -4.51
C ASN A 150 13.80 4.19 -4.88
N GLN A 151 14.66 5.19 -4.67
CA GLN A 151 14.31 6.57 -4.98
C GLN A 151 13.91 6.78 -6.45
N ALA A 152 14.56 6.12 -7.40
CA ALA A 152 14.24 6.27 -8.82
C ALA A 152 12.84 5.75 -9.17
N ALA A 153 12.41 4.64 -8.55
CA ALA A 153 11.06 4.10 -8.69
C ALA A 153 10.02 5.01 -8.02
N ILE A 154 10.33 5.54 -6.83
CA ILE A 154 9.45 6.49 -6.13
C ILE A 154 9.24 7.75 -6.97
N ASP A 155 10.31 8.33 -7.52
CA ASP A 155 10.26 9.54 -8.35
C ASP A 155 9.47 9.31 -9.65
N ASP A 156 9.67 8.17 -10.32
CA ASP A 156 8.93 7.82 -11.54
C ASP A 156 7.42 7.67 -11.26
N ILE A 157 7.05 7.01 -10.16
CA ILE A 157 5.64 6.86 -9.76
C ILE A 157 5.04 8.21 -9.37
N LYS A 158 5.79 9.08 -8.69
CA LYS A 158 5.33 10.44 -8.37
C LYS A 158 4.98 11.20 -9.64
N SER A 159 5.89 11.19 -10.61
CA SER A 159 5.69 11.80 -11.93
C SER A 159 4.47 11.20 -12.67
N ILE A 160 4.24 9.89 -12.58
CA ILE A 160 3.03 9.24 -13.14
C ILE A 160 1.77 9.77 -12.47
N VAL A 161 1.73 9.83 -11.14
CA VAL A 161 0.57 10.31 -10.38
C VAL A 161 0.24 11.75 -10.76
N GLU A 162 1.24 12.64 -10.76
CA GLU A 162 1.10 14.05 -11.13
C GLU A 162 0.64 14.24 -12.58
N LYS A 163 1.25 13.52 -13.53
CA LYS A 163 0.91 13.61 -14.95
C LYS A 163 -0.55 13.22 -15.25
N ASN A 164 -1.13 12.35 -14.42
CA ASN A 164 -2.50 11.87 -14.61
C ASN A 164 -3.52 12.57 -13.70
N GLY A 165 -3.12 13.50 -12.83
CA GLY A 165 -4.03 14.18 -11.92
C GLY A 165 -4.60 13.26 -10.84
N TRP A 166 -3.83 12.30 -10.34
CA TRP A 166 -4.25 11.27 -9.38
C TRP A 166 -3.89 11.57 -7.92
N GLU A 167 -3.38 12.76 -7.62
CA GLU A 167 -2.82 13.14 -6.31
C GLU A 167 -3.84 12.98 -5.16
N ASP A 168 -5.11 13.31 -5.41
CA ASP A 168 -6.21 13.20 -4.43
C ASP A 168 -6.75 11.76 -4.27
N ASN A 169 -6.27 10.83 -5.10
CA ASN A 169 -6.66 9.43 -5.16
C ASN A 169 -5.54 8.49 -4.75
N VAL A 170 -4.41 9.00 -4.25
CA VAL A 170 -3.28 8.20 -3.79
C VAL A 170 -3.06 8.42 -2.30
N ILE A 171 -2.47 7.45 -1.60
CA ILE A 171 -1.87 7.63 -0.27
C ILE A 171 -0.47 7.02 -0.32
N TRP A 172 0.56 7.80 -0.06
CA TRP A 172 1.94 7.29 -0.04
C TRP A 172 2.28 6.61 1.29
N TYR A 173 2.62 5.33 1.27
CA TYR A 173 2.94 4.58 2.48
C TYR A 173 4.42 4.16 2.48
N PRO A 174 5.22 4.62 3.45
CA PRO A 174 6.64 4.32 3.51
C PRO A 174 6.93 2.89 3.89
#